data_AF-A0A4R8ZFM8-F1
#
_entry.id   AF-A0A4R8ZFM8-F1
#
_cell.length_a   1.000
_cell.length_b   1.000
_cell.length_c   1.000
_cell.angle_alpha   90.00
_cell.angle_beta   90.00
_cell.angle_gamma   90.00
#
_symmetry.space_group_name_H-M   'P 1'
#
loop_
_entity.id
_entity.type
_entity.pdbx_description
1 polymer ?
#
loop_
_entity_poly.entity_id
_entity_poly.type
_entity_poly.pdbx_seq_one_letter_code
_entity_poly.pdbx_strand_id
1 'polypeptide(L)'
;MSVNLPADLHPLPKQVKRAAGLWRQISFALSLAVLLLVIGLAAVLIVVPKVTGSIPLTVLTSSMEPGFPPGTLVIVRPVAVEDVALGDVITYQMETGKPGVVTHRVIAINMTAGERTFVTKGDNNGAADASAVLEGQIQGRLWYSVPLIGYVNNAVNGANRAWLIPVAASLLFAYAGYMILAGVMGSVRKRHGAGQSGGTMRDSAAADSGLDADERS
;
A
#
# COMPACT_ATOMS: atom_id res chain seq x y z
N MET A 1 12.84 -72.87 -27.15
CA MET A 1 12.98 -71.70 -28.02
C MET A 1 12.56 -70.47 -27.22
N SER A 2 13.53 -69.68 -26.78
CA SER A 2 13.33 -68.49 -25.96
C SER A 2 12.71 -67.37 -26.79
N VAL A 3 11.56 -66.86 -26.35
CA VAL A 3 10.94 -65.67 -26.92
C VAL A 3 11.67 -64.45 -26.34
N ASN A 4 12.43 -63.77 -27.18
CA ASN A 4 13.13 -62.54 -26.83
C ASN A 4 12.15 -61.36 -27.03
N LEU A 5 11.76 -60.68 -25.95
CA LEU A 5 11.03 -59.41 -26.03
C LEU A 5 12.04 -58.28 -26.31
N PRO A 6 11.79 -57.38 -27.27
CA PRO A 6 12.65 -56.22 -27.46
C PRO A 6 12.43 -55.22 -26.32
N ALA A 7 13.55 -54.78 -25.75
CA ALA A 7 13.64 -53.81 -24.68
C ALA A 7 13.87 -52.43 -25.26
N ASP A 8 12.79 -51.74 -25.61
CA ASP A 8 12.83 -50.38 -26.15
C ASP A 8 11.85 -49.49 -25.39
N LEU A 9 12.21 -49.22 -24.14
CA LEU A 9 11.66 -48.11 -23.36
C LEU A 9 12.36 -46.81 -23.79
N HIS A 10 11.74 -46.10 -24.74
CA HIS A 10 12.04 -44.69 -24.96
C HIS A 10 11.73 -43.89 -23.67
N PRO A 11 12.70 -43.16 -23.07
CA PRO A 11 12.39 -42.25 -21.98
C PRO A 11 11.64 -41.04 -22.53
N LEU A 12 10.38 -40.85 -22.10
CA LEU A 12 9.60 -39.66 -22.45
C LEU A 12 10.31 -38.38 -22.02
N PRO A 13 10.29 -37.31 -22.85
CA PRO A 13 11.00 -36.08 -22.54
C PRO A 13 10.41 -35.40 -21.30
N LYS A 14 11.27 -35.08 -20.31
CA LYS A 14 10.93 -34.26 -19.14
C LYS A 14 10.67 -32.80 -19.56
N GLN A 15 9.49 -32.53 -20.12
CA GLN A 15 8.89 -31.20 -20.15
C GLN A 15 7.81 -31.22 -19.07
N VAL A 16 7.88 -30.47 -17.97
CA VAL A 16 7.51 -29.04 -17.88
C VAL A 16 8.18 -28.44 -16.63
N LYS A 17 9.20 -27.60 -16.78
CA LYS A 17 9.69 -26.71 -15.69
C LYS A 17 9.61 -25.21 -16.04
N ARG A 18 9.17 -24.87 -17.26
CA ARG A 18 9.15 -23.48 -17.75
C ARG A 18 7.99 -22.65 -17.19
N ALA A 19 6.81 -23.24 -17.00
CA ALA A 19 5.64 -22.53 -16.49
C ALA A 19 5.86 -22.00 -15.06
N ALA A 20 6.44 -22.80 -14.16
CA ALA A 20 6.71 -22.38 -12.78
C ALA A 20 7.65 -21.17 -12.67
N GLY A 21 8.58 -20.99 -13.62
CA GLY A 21 9.47 -19.83 -13.68
C GLY A 21 8.76 -18.56 -14.11
N LEU A 22 7.86 -18.65 -15.10
CA LEU A 22 7.12 -17.51 -15.63
C LEU A 22 6.09 -16.98 -14.62
N TRP A 23 5.35 -17.88 -13.96
CA TRP A 23 4.42 -17.51 -12.89
C TRP A 23 5.12 -16.82 -11.73
N ARG A 24 6.30 -17.32 -11.32
CA ARG A 24 7.11 -16.68 -10.27
C ARG A 24 7.57 -15.28 -10.68
N GLN A 25 7.96 -15.08 -11.94
CA GLN A 25 8.35 -13.77 -12.47
C GLN A 25 7.16 -12.81 -12.51
N ILE A 26 5.99 -13.27 -12.93
CA ILE A 26 4.75 -12.47 -12.93
C ILE A 26 4.35 -12.08 -11.50
N SER A 27 4.36 -13.03 -10.55
CA SER A 27 4.08 -12.74 -9.14
C SER A 27 5.07 -11.74 -8.55
N PHE A 28 6.36 -11.87 -8.87
CA PHE A 28 7.39 -10.93 -8.41
C PHE A 28 7.18 -9.54 -9.02
N ALA A 29 6.95 -9.46 -10.33
CA ALA A 29 6.70 -8.19 -11.02
C ALA A 29 5.44 -7.50 -10.49
N LEU A 30 4.35 -8.25 -10.26
CA LEU A 30 3.13 -7.73 -9.67
C LEU A 30 3.36 -7.24 -8.24
N SER A 31 4.08 -8.01 -7.42
CA SER A 31 4.42 -7.61 -6.05
C SER A 31 5.26 -6.34 -6.02
N LEU A 32 6.26 -6.22 -6.91
CA LEU A 32 7.08 -5.02 -7.06
C LEU A 32 6.25 -3.83 -7.54
N ALA A 33 5.34 -4.03 -8.50
CA ALA A 33 4.46 -2.98 -8.99
C ALA A 33 3.54 -2.46 -7.89
N VAL A 34 2.94 -3.35 -7.09
CA VAL A 34 2.12 -2.98 -5.93
C VAL A 34 2.95 -2.24 -4.88
N LEU A 35 4.17 -2.70 -4.60
CA LEU A 35 5.07 -2.02 -3.67
C LEU A 35 5.40 -0.59 -4.12
N LEU A 36 5.78 -0.42 -5.39
CA LEU A 36 6.08 0.90 -5.97
C LEU A 36 4.85 1.81 -5.97
N LEU A 37 3.66 1.26 -6.24
CA LEU A 37 2.40 2.00 -6.14
C LEU A 37 2.16 2.50 -4.71
N VAL A 38 2.33 1.64 -3.70
CA VAL A 38 2.15 2.02 -2.29
C VAL A 38 3.16 3.08 -1.87
N ILE A 39 4.43 2.93 -2.26
CA ILE A 39 5.48 3.92 -1.98
C ILE A 39 5.16 5.25 -2.67
N GLY A 40 4.75 5.21 -3.95
CA GLY A 40 4.36 6.40 -4.70
C GLY A 40 3.18 7.13 -4.06
N LEU A 41 2.15 6.38 -3.64
CA LEU A 41 0.99 6.94 -2.94
C LEU A 41 1.38 7.56 -1.60
N ALA A 42 2.23 6.89 -0.81
CA ALA A 42 2.74 7.43 0.45
C ALA A 42 3.57 8.71 0.22
N ALA A 43 4.38 8.75 -0.84
CA ALA A 43 5.14 9.93 -1.21
C ALA A 43 4.20 11.10 -1.52
N VAL A 44 3.19 10.89 -2.36
CA VAL A 44 2.22 11.96 -2.74
C VAL A 44 1.33 12.39 -1.57
N LEU A 45 0.92 11.48 -0.69
CA LEU A 45 -0.01 11.80 0.39
C LEU A 45 0.66 12.32 1.67
N ILE A 46 1.93 11.98 1.91
CA ILE A 46 2.62 12.28 3.17
C ILE A 46 3.87 13.13 2.93
N VAL A 47 4.74 12.70 2.03
CA VAL A 47 6.04 13.35 1.84
C VAL A 47 5.86 14.70 1.14
N VAL A 48 5.10 14.74 0.04
CA VAL A 48 4.85 15.97 -0.73
C VAL A 48 4.27 17.07 0.14
N PRO A 49 3.15 16.88 0.88
CA PRO A 49 2.63 17.96 1.72
C PRO A 49 3.62 18.43 2.77
N LYS A 50 4.37 17.51 3.38
CA LYS A 50 5.35 17.85 4.41
C LYS A 50 6.50 18.70 3.88
N VAL A 51 7.01 18.41 2.68
CA VAL A 51 8.13 19.18 2.09
C VAL A 51 7.68 20.49 1.47
N THR A 52 6.43 20.58 0.99
CA THR A 52 5.89 21.82 0.41
C THR A 52 5.21 22.73 1.44
N GLY A 53 5.15 22.32 2.71
CA GLY A 53 4.38 23.03 3.74
C GLY A 53 2.87 22.98 3.53
N SER A 54 2.38 22.08 2.69
CA SER A 54 0.96 21.92 2.42
C SER A 54 0.25 21.20 3.56
N ILE A 55 -1.03 21.53 3.74
CA ILE A 55 -1.87 21.03 4.82
C ILE A 55 -2.85 20.00 4.24
N PRO A 56 -2.75 18.72 4.64
CA PRO A 56 -3.75 17.73 4.29
C PRO A 56 -5.01 17.92 5.16
N LEU A 57 -6.17 18.07 4.53
CA LEU A 57 -7.46 18.22 5.20
C LEU A 57 -8.49 17.25 4.62
N THR A 58 -9.41 16.78 5.46
CA THR A 58 -10.53 15.93 5.01
C THR A 58 -11.79 16.78 4.89
N VAL A 59 -12.47 16.70 3.75
CA VAL A 59 -13.76 17.36 3.54
C VAL A 59 -14.82 16.67 4.42
N LEU A 60 -15.51 17.43 5.25
CA LEU A 60 -16.48 16.90 6.23
C LEU A 60 -17.94 17.08 5.81
N THR A 61 -18.22 18.07 4.95
CA THR A 61 -19.57 18.49 4.56
C THR A 61 -19.79 18.31 3.06
N SER A 62 -21.05 18.34 2.63
CA SER A 62 -21.44 18.27 1.21
C SER A 62 -21.38 19.62 0.49
N SER A 63 -20.85 20.68 1.12
CA SER A 63 -20.87 22.04 0.55
C SER A 63 -20.01 22.19 -0.70
N MET A 64 -19.07 21.29 -0.91
CA MET A 64 -18.17 21.28 -2.08
C MET A 64 -18.52 20.19 -3.10
N GLU A 65 -19.70 19.58 -2.99
CA GLU A 65 -20.20 18.64 -4.00
C GLU A 65 -20.55 19.33 -5.33
N PRO A 66 -20.51 18.60 -6.47
CA PRO A 66 -20.07 17.21 -6.59
C PRO A 66 -18.54 17.03 -6.70
N GLY A 67 -17.77 18.14 -6.78
CA GLY A 67 -16.33 18.08 -7.03
C GLY A 67 -15.53 17.47 -5.88
N PHE A 68 -15.92 17.76 -4.64
CA PHE A 68 -15.24 17.29 -3.43
C PHE A 68 -16.28 16.76 -2.43
N PRO A 69 -16.77 15.52 -2.63
CA PRO A 69 -17.71 14.91 -1.69
C PRO A 69 -17.07 14.70 -0.30
N PRO A 70 -17.89 14.57 0.76
CA PRO A 70 -17.42 14.22 2.09
C PRO A 70 -16.48 13.02 2.08
N GLY A 71 -15.41 13.06 2.88
CA GLY A 71 -14.38 12.02 2.88
C GLY A 71 -13.35 12.16 1.75
N THR A 72 -13.33 13.25 1.00
CA THR A 72 -12.22 13.58 0.10
C THR A 72 -11.05 14.15 0.89
N LEU A 73 -9.82 13.67 0.62
CA LEU A 73 -8.61 14.28 1.15
C LEU A 73 -8.18 15.40 0.19
N VAL A 74 -8.10 16.63 0.69
CA VAL A 74 -7.61 17.78 -0.06
C VAL A 74 -6.25 18.20 0.47
N ILE A 75 -5.32 18.50 -0.44
CA ILE A 75 -4.01 19.04 -0.11
C ILE A 75 -4.02 20.52 -0.42
N VAL A 76 -3.92 21.33 0.62
CA VAL A 76 -3.97 22.79 0.55
C VAL A 76 -2.56 23.33 0.61
N ARG A 77 -2.14 24.05 -0.43
CA ARG A 77 -0.82 24.65 -0.50
C ARG A 77 -0.89 26.11 -0.02
N PRO A 78 -0.03 26.53 0.92
CA PRO A 78 0.14 27.94 1.24
C PRO A 78 0.53 28.71 -0.03
N VAL A 79 -0.21 29.77 -0.32
CA VAL A 79 0.03 30.66 -1.46
C VAL A 79 0.02 32.09 -0.96
N ALA A 80 0.70 32.99 -1.68
CA ALA A 80 0.58 34.41 -1.43
C ALA A 80 -0.86 34.86 -1.71
N VAL A 81 -1.38 35.82 -0.94
CA VAL A 81 -2.77 36.26 -1.04
C VAL A 81 -3.06 36.94 -2.38
N GLU A 82 -2.01 37.51 -2.96
CA GLU A 82 -2.00 38.14 -4.27
C GLU A 82 -2.27 37.14 -5.39
N ASP A 83 -1.81 35.88 -5.21
CA ASP A 83 -1.95 34.77 -6.16
C ASP A 83 -3.35 34.13 -6.12
N VAL A 84 -4.17 34.45 -5.11
CA VAL A 84 -5.54 33.94 -5.02
C VAL A 84 -6.40 34.66 -6.06
N ALA A 85 -6.98 33.88 -6.96
CA ALA A 85 -7.79 34.35 -8.06
C ALA A 85 -9.27 33.99 -7.92
N LEU A 86 -10.10 34.68 -8.70
CA LEU A 86 -11.51 34.34 -8.85
C LEU A 86 -11.67 32.89 -9.32
N GLY A 87 -12.52 32.12 -8.65
CA GLY A 87 -12.76 30.71 -8.96
C GLY A 87 -11.84 29.72 -8.24
N ASP A 88 -10.81 30.19 -7.54
CA ASP A 88 -9.96 29.32 -6.73
C ASP A 88 -10.73 28.71 -5.56
N VAL A 89 -10.42 27.45 -5.24
CA VAL A 89 -10.91 26.80 -4.01
C VAL A 89 -9.87 27.04 -2.93
N ILE A 90 -10.25 27.78 -1.90
CA ILE A 90 -9.36 28.14 -0.80
C ILE A 90 -9.83 27.53 0.50
N THR A 91 -8.89 27.29 1.41
CA THR A 91 -9.20 26.97 2.79
C THR A 91 -8.83 28.15 3.67
N TYR A 92 -9.74 28.55 4.54
CA TYR A 92 -9.57 29.67 5.46
C TYR A 92 -10.10 29.36 6.85
N GLN A 93 -9.63 30.09 7.85
CA GLN A 93 -10.14 30.01 9.22
C GLN A 93 -11.46 30.77 9.34
N MET A 94 -12.49 30.14 9.92
CA MET A 94 -13.78 30.81 10.17
C MET A 94 -13.62 32.03 11.09
N GLU A 95 -12.74 31.90 12.08
CA GLU A 95 -12.37 32.95 13.01
C GLU A 95 -10.86 32.96 13.15
N THR A 96 -10.25 34.15 13.05
CA THR A 96 -8.80 34.33 13.15
C THR A 96 -8.25 33.74 14.44
N GLY A 97 -7.26 32.86 14.33
CA GLY A 97 -6.58 32.24 15.47
C GLY A 97 -7.28 31.01 16.07
N LYS A 98 -8.45 30.63 15.54
CA LYS A 98 -9.12 29.37 15.91
C LYS A 98 -8.78 28.25 14.92
N PRO A 99 -8.78 26.98 15.35
CA PRO A 99 -8.45 25.84 14.48
C PRO A 99 -9.54 25.50 13.46
N GLY A 100 -10.74 26.09 13.58
CA GLY A 100 -11.87 25.80 12.69
C GLY A 100 -11.65 26.36 11.29
N VAL A 101 -11.57 25.49 10.30
CA VAL A 101 -11.35 25.84 8.89
C VAL A 101 -12.51 25.44 8.00
N VAL A 102 -12.73 26.21 6.94
CA VAL A 102 -13.72 25.97 5.89
C VAL A 102 -13.03 26.04 4.54
N THR A 103 -13.46 25.21 3.59
CA THR A 103 -12.93 25.18 2.22
C THR A 103 -14.04 25.51 1.25
N HIS A 104 -13.96 26.64 0.56
CA HIS A 104 -14.97 27.13 -0.38
C HIS A 104 -14.33 27.83 -1.57
N ARG A 105 -15.12 28.08 -2.63
CA ARG A 105 -14.67 28.73 -3.84
C ARG A 105 -14.78 30.26 -3.74
N VAL A 106 -13.76 30.97 -4.18
CA VAL A 106 -13.78 32.42 -4.31
C VAL A 106 -14.69 32.82 -5.45
N ILE A 107 -15.74 33.59 -5.15
CA ILE A 107 -16.71 34.10 -6.13
C ILE A 107 -16.64 35.62 -6.33
N ALA A 108 -15.95 36.33 -5.46
CA ALA A 108 -15.58 37.73 -5.67
C ALA A 108 -14.34 38.09 -4.85
N ILE A 109 -13.59 39.07 -5.35
CA ILE A 109 -12.44 39.66 -4.67
C ILE A 109 -12.70 41.16 -4.60
N ASN A 110 -12.79 41.69 -3.38
CA ASN A 110 -13.01 43.11 -3.13
C ASN A 110 -11.71 43.74 -2.61
N MET A 111 -11.56 45.04 -2.84
CA MET A 111 -10.45 45.83 -2.33
C MET A 111 -11.01 47.05 -1.60
N THR A 112 -10.75 47.15 -0.30
CA THR A 112 -11.24 48.24 0.55
C THR A 112 -10.09 48.82 1.35
N ALA A 113 -9.81 50.12 1.19
CA ALA A 113 -8.76 50.83 1.92
C ALA A 113 -7.35 50.17 1.85
N GLY A 114 -7.06 49.44 0.77
CA GLY A 114 -5.78 48.74 0.59
C GLY A 114 -5.76 47.30 1.09
N GLU A 115 -6.85 46.80 1.69
CA GLU A 115 -7.00 45.40 2.11
C GLU A 115 -7.89 44.63 1.12
N ARG A 116 -7.45 43.44 0.72
CA ARG A 116 -8.22 42.52 -0.10
C ARG A 116 -9.14 41.68 0.79
N THR A 117 -10.39 41.54 0.39
CA THR A 117 -11.33 40.61 1.03
C THR A 117 -11.94 39.69 0.00
N PHE A 118 -12.27 38.48 0.41
CA PHE A 118 -12.73 37.43 -0.49
C PHE A 118 -14.15 37.04 -0.12
N VAL A 119 -15.03 37.02 -1.11
CA VAL A 119 -16.36 36.42 -0.94
C VAL A 119 -16.26 34.99 -1.41
N THR A 120 -16.58 34.07 -0.51
CA THR A 120 -16.52 32.63 -0.78
C THR A 120 -17.92 32.02 -0.83
N LYS A 121 -18.01 30.87 -1.48
CA LYS A 121 -19.23 30.08 -1.57
C LYS A 121 -18.88 28.60 -1.73
N GLY A 122 -19.56 27.74 -1.00
CA GLY A 122 -19.54 26.30 -1.28
C GLY A 122 -20.19 25.99 -2.63
N ASP A 123 -19.57 25.14 -3.44
CA ASP A 123 -20.05 24.78 -4.78
C ASP A 123 -21.51 24.27 -4.77
N ASN A 124 -21.93 23.61 -3.70
CA ASN A 124 -23.28 23.07 -3.50
C ASN A 124 -24.20 23.98 -2.66
N ASN A 125 -23.73 25.14 -2.23
CA ASN A 125 -24.53 26.06 -1.40
C ASN A 125 -25.46 26.91 -2.29
N GLY A 126 -26.63 27.31 -1.78
CA GLY A 126 -27.55 28.20 -2.49
C GLY A 126 -27.09 29.66 -2.54
N ALA A 127 -26.46 30.13 -1.47
CA ALA A 127 -26.01 31.51 -1.29
C ALA A 127 -24.50 31.58 -1.03
N ALA A 128 -23.95 32.79 -1.15
CA ALA A 128 -22.59 33.09 -0.71
C ALA A 128 -22.48 33.00 0.82
N ASP A 129 -21.26 32.82 1.32
CA ASP A 129 -21.00 32.86 2.76
C ASP A 129 -21.30 34.27 3.31
N ALA A 130 -21.84 34.35 4.52
CA ALA A 130 -22.34 35.60 5.09
C ALA A 130 -21.24 36.62 5.38
N SER A 131 -20.04 36.15 5.73
CA SER A 131 -18.90 36.98 6.08
C SER A 131 -17.85 36.92 4.97
N ALA A 132 -17.32 38.07 4.60
CA ALA A 132 -16.13 38.13 3.75
C ALA A 132 -14.91 37.58 4.51
N VAL A 133 -14.04 36.89 3.79
CA VAL A 133 -12.81 36.31 4.31
C VAL A 133 -11.69 37.33 4.18
N LEU A 134 -11.00 37.59 5.29
CA LEU A 134 -9.84 38.47 5.33
C LEU A 134 -8.58 37.73 4.86
N GLU A 135 -7.61 38.47 4.35
CA GLU A 135 -6.32 37.94 3.87
C GLU A 135 -5.64 37.02 4.90
N GLY A 136 -5.59 37.46 6.17
CA GLY A 136 -4.95 36.72 7.26
C GLY A 136 -5.67 35.43 7.69
N GLN A 137 -6.91 35.21 7.22
CA GLN A 137 -7.63 33.97 7.50
C GLN A 137 -7.28 32.86 6.50
N ILE A 138 -6.74 33.20 5.32
CA ILE A 138 -6.42 32.25 4.27
C ILE A 138 -5.26 31.35 4.71
N GLN A 139 -5.51 30.05 4.73
CA GLN A 139 -4.50 29.03 5.01
C GLN A 139 -3.79 28.58 3.73
N GLY A 140 -4.49 28.67 2.60
CA GLY A 140 -3.93 28.39 1.30
C GLY A 140 -4.99 28.00 0.29
N ARG A 141 -4.51 27.53 -0.85
CA ARG A 141 -5.33 27.14 -2.00
C ARG A 141 -5.26 25.64 -2.22
N LEU A 142 -6.38 25.05 -2.62
CA LEU A 142 -6.44 23.66 -3.04
C LEU A 142 -5.44 23.40 -4.17
N TRP A 143 -4.56 22.42 -3.98
CA TRP A 143 -3.59 22.03 -5.00
C TRP A 143 -4.00 20.74 -5.72
N TYR A 144 -4.34 19.70 -4.96
CA TYR A 144 -4.91 18.47 -5.50
C TYR A 144 -5.79 17.80 -4.46
N SER A 145 -6.66 16.92 -4.92
CA SER A 145 -7.57 16.14 -4.08
C SER A 145 -7.46 14.67 -4.43
N VAL A 146 -7.53 13.82 -3.41
CA VAL A 146 -7.64 12.37 -3.57
C VAL A 146 -8.98 11.94 -2.99
N PRO A 147 -9.97 11.65 -3.84
CA PRO A 147 -11.28 11.21 -3.36
C PRO A 147 -11.14 9.89 -2.61
N LEU A 148 -12.11 9.59 -1.75
CA LEU A 148 -12.24 8.33 -1.01
C LEU A 148 -11.15 8.05 0.06
N ILE A 149 -10.02 8.77 0.07
CA ILE A 149 -8.98 8.58 1.10
C ILE A 149 -9.44 9.01 2.49
N GLY A 150 -10.34 9.99 2.62
CA GLY A 150 -10.90 10.38 3.91
C GLY A 150 -11.74 9.27 4.54
N TYR A 151 -12.38 8.40 3.75
CA TYR A 151 -13.02 7.18 4.28
C TYR A 151 -11.99 6.16 4.77
N VAL A 152 -10.86 6.00 4.06
CA VAL A 152 -9.75 5.14 4.53
C VAL A 152 -9.13 5.72 5.81
N ASN A 153 -8.95 7.04 5.87
CA ASN A 153 -8.43 7.73 7.04
C ASN A 153 -9.39 7.60 8.23
N ASN A 154 -10.70 7.74 8.03
CA ASN A 154 -11.68 7.52 9.10
C ASN A 154 -11.74 6.03 9.51
N ALA A 155 -11.61 5.10 8.55
CA ALA A 155 -11.52 3.68 8.84
C ALA A 155 -10.25 3.31 9.63
N VAL A 156 -9.11 3.97 9.39
CA VAL A 156 -7.83 3.64 10.05
C VAL A 156 -7.61 4.43 11.34
N ASN A 157 -8.03 5.70 11.38
CA ASN A 157 -7.77 6.64 12.46
C ASN A 157 -9.02 7.02 13.28
N GLY A 158 -10.22 6.58 12.89
CA GLY A 158 -11.45 6.72 13.67
C GLY A 158 -11.59 5.65 14.76
N ALA A 159 -12.83 5.36 15.19
CA ALA A 159 -13.14 4.37 16.24
C ALA A 159 -12.58 2.96 15.92
N ASN A 160 -12.36 2.67 14.64
CA ASN A 160 -11.84 1.40 14.16
C ASN A 160 -10.35 1.19 14.43
N ARG A 161 -9.59 2.26 14.76
CA ARG A 161 -8.16 2.18 15.10
C ARG A 161 -7.89 1.22 16.26
N ALA A 162 -8.79 1.19 17.24
CA ALA A 162 -8.66 0.42 18.46
C ALA A 162 -8.56 -1.10 18.22
N TRP A 163 -9.19 -1.60 17.15
CA TRP A 163 -9.15 -3.03 16.82
C TRP A 163 -8.27 -3.34 15.59
N LEU A 164 -8.13 -2.40 14.64
CA LEU A 164 -7.31 -2.62 13.44
C LEU A 164 -5.82 -2.78 13.74
N ILE A 165 -5.25 -1.93 14.60
CA ILE A 165 -3.82 -2.00 14.96
C ILE A 165 -3.47 -3.34 15.62
N PRO A 166 -4.17 -3.80 16.68
CA PRO A 166 -3.85 -5.08 17.30
C PRO A 166 -4.08 -6.26 16.35
N VAL A 167 -5.14 -6.26 15.53
CA VAL A 167 -5.37 -7.33 14.54
C VAL A 167 -4.25 -7.41 13.51
N ALA A 168 -3.84 -6.26 12.94
CA ALA A 168 -2.73 -6.22 12.00
C ALA A 168 -1.43 -6.72 12.64
N ALA A 169 -1.14 -6.31 13.88
CA ALA A 169 0.01 -6.79 14.63
C ALA A 169 -0.06 -8.32 14.88
N SER A 170 -1.20 -8.83 15.33
CA SER A 170 -1.42 -10.27 15.57
C SER A 170 -1.22 -11.10 14.30
N LEU A 171 -1.73 -10.63 13.15
CA LEU A 171 -1.51 -11.30 11.87
C LEU A 171 -0.03 -11.30 11.47
N LEU A 172 0.69 -10.20 11.73
CA LEU A 172 2.11 -10.08 11.43
C LEU A 172 2.95 -11.03 12.31
N PHE A 173 2.63 -11.13 13.60
CA PHE A 173 3.25 -12.09 14.51
C PHE A 173 2.92 -13.54 14.14
N ALA A 174 1.67 -13.83 13.76
CA ALA A 174 1.28 -15.17 13.31
C ALA A 174 2.03 -15.56 12.03
N TYR A 175 2.17 -14.64 11.08
CA TYR A 175 2.94 -14.84 9.86
C TYR A 175 4.43 -15.05 10.13
N ALA A 176 5.03 -14.26 11.02
CA ALA A 176 6.42 -14.43 11.44
C ALA A 176 6.64 -15.79 12.12
N GLY A 177 5.73 -16.19 13.03
CA GLY A 177 5.76 -17.50 13.66
C GLY A 177 5.66 -18.64 12.65
N TYR A 178 4.75 -18.53 11.68
CA TYR A 178 4.60 -19.50 10.59
C TYR A 178 5.88 -19.63 9.76
N MET A 179 6.52 -18.53 9.38
CA MET A 179 7.75 -18.52 8.59
C MET A 179 8.91 -19.20 9.31
N ILE A 180 9.07 -18.93 10.61
CA ILE A 180 10.11 -19.56 11.44
C ILE A 180 9.85 -21.07 11.54
N LEU A 181 8.62 -21.46 11.86
CA LEU A 181 8.21 -22.87 11.95
C LEU A 181 8.45 -23.61 10.63
N ALA A 182 7.97 -23.07 9.51
CA ALA A 182 8.15 -23.65 8.19
C ALA A 182 9.63 -23.78 7.80
N GLY A 183 10.46 -22.78 8.14
CA GLY A 183 11.91 -22.83 7.92
C GLY A 183 12.61 -23.92 8.74
N VAL A 184 12.24 -24.08 10.02
CA VAL A 184 12.80 -25.11 10.91
C VAL A 184 12.40 -26.51 10.46
N MET A 185 11.12 -26.75 10.17
CA MET A 185 10.65 -28.06 9.70
C MET A 185 11.24 -28.43 8.32
N GLY A 186 11.44 -27.45 7.43
CA GLY A 186 12.12 -27.65 6.15
C GLY A 186 13.58 -28.07 6.29
N SER A 187 14.29 -27.56 7.31
CA SER A 187 15.69 -27.87 7.58
C SER A 187 15.88 -29.21 8.30
N VAL A 188 14.91 -29.63 9.13
CA VAL A 188 14.89 -30.98 9.73
C VAL A 188 14.67 -32.07 8.66
N ARG A 189 13.74 -31.85 7.72
CA ARG A 189 13.42 -32.83 6.67
C ARG A 189 14.60 -33.07 5.71
N LYS A 190 15.44 -32.06 5.50
CA LYS A 190 16.64 -32.15 4.66
C LYS A 190 17.76 -32.98 5.32
N ARG A 191 17.83 -33.03 6.65
CA ARG A 191 18.79 -33.87 7.40
C ARG A 191 18.41 -35.35 7.38
N HIS A 192 17.12 -35.67 7.51
CA HIS A 192 16.67 -37.07 7.44
C HIS A 192 16.80 -37.69 6.04
N GLY A 193 16.63 -36.90 4.97
CA GLY A 193 16.85 -37.40 3.60
C GLY A 193 18.32 -37.72 3.29
N ALA A 194 19.28 -37.01 3.89
CA ALA A 194 20.70 -37.27 3.68
C ALA A 194 21.20 -38.52 4.43
N GLY A 195 20.58 -38.87 5.57
CA GLY A 195 20.95 -40.05 6.34
C GLY A 195 20.55 -41.38 5.70
N GLN A 196 19.48 -41.39 4.89
CA GLN A 196 18.95 -42.63 4.31
C GLN A 196 19.72 -43.09 3.04
N SER A 197 20.29 -42.17 2.26
CA SER A 197 21.17 -42.53 1.13
C SER A 197 22.58 -42.97 1.54
N GLY A 198 23.05 -42.59 2.74
CA GLY A 198 24.34 -43.05 3.27
C GLY A 198 24.30 -44.48 3.85
N GLY A 199 23.12 -44.94 4.31
CA GLY A 199 22.93 -46.29 4.83
C GLY A 199 22.89 -47.37 3.74
N THR A 200 22.25 -47.08 2.61
CA THR A 200 22.08 -48.06 1.52
C THR A 200 23.39 -48.43 0.83
N MET A 201 24.38 -47.53 0.77
CA MET A 201 25.71 -47.82 0.22
C MET A 201 26.58 -48.67 1.16
N ARG A 202 26.37 -48.58 2.48
CA ARG A 202 27.12 -49.39 3.47
C ARG A 202 26.60 -50.83 3.53
N ASP A 203 25.30 -51.03 3.45
CA ASP A 203 24.71 -52.38 3.43
C ASP A 203 25.01 -53.14 2.12
N SER A 204 25.10 -52.43 0.99
CA SER A 204 25.48 -53.07 -0.29
C SER A 204 26.97 -53.41 -0.36
N ALA A 205 27.86 -52.64 0.28
CA ALA A 205 29.29 -52.99 0.40
C ALA A 205 29.54 -54.14 1.40
N ALA A 206 28.74 -54.23 2.47
CA ALA A 206 28.85 -55.33 3.44
C ALA A 206 28.29 -56.65 2.90
N ALA A 207 27.22 -56.61 2.10
CA ALA A 207 26.64 -57.80 1.47
C ALA A 207 27.58 -58.45 0.42
N ASP A 208 28.43 -57.67 -0.24
CA ASP A 208 29.42 -58.17 -1.21
C ASP A 208 30.61 -58.85 -0.53
N SER A 209 31.00 -58.38 0.67
CA SER A 209 32.12 -58.98 1.45
C SER A 209 31.78 -60.29 2.18
N GLY A 210 30.52 -60.70 2.21
CA GLY A 210 30.04 -61.89 2.92
C GLY A 210 29.97 -63.16 2.06
N LEU A 211 30.19 -63.06 0.74
CA LEU A 211 30.10 -64.20 -0.18
C LEU A 211 31.45 -64.90 -0.45
N ASP A 212 32.57 -64.36 0.00
CA ASP A 212 33.92 -64.90 -0.27
C ASP A 212 34.50 -65.79 0.86
N ALA A 213 33.75 -66.01 1.95
CA ALA A 213 34.27 -66.69 3.15
C ALA A 213 33.97 -68.21 3.23
N ASP A 214 33.22 -68.78 2.28
CA ASP A 214 32.75 -70.18 2.36
C ASP A 214 33.50 -71.16 1.42
N GLU A 215 34.66 -70.76 0.86
CA GLU A 215 35.37 -71.53 -0.17
C GLU A 215 36.81 -71.95 0.18
N ARG A 216 37.16 -72.10 1.47
CA ARG A 216 38.46 -72.71 1.86
C ARG A 216 38.31 -73.69 3.01
N SER A 217 38.07 -74.94 2.60
CA SER A 217 38.41 -76.17 3.31
C SER A 217 39.92 -76.41 3.39
#